data_AF-A0A8X7VKW7-F1
#
_entry.id   AF-A0A8X7VKW7-F1
#
_cell.length_a   1.000
_cell.length_b   1.000
_cell.length_c   1.000
_cell.angle_alpha   90.00
_cell.angle_beta   90.00
_cell.angle_gamma   90.00
#
_symmetry.space_group_name_H-M   'P 1'
#
loop_
_entity.id
_entity.type
_entity.pdbx_description
1 polymer ?
#
loop_
_entity_poly.entity_id
_entity_poly.type
_entity_poly.pdbx_seq_one_letter_code
_entity_poly.pdbx_strand_id
1 'polypeptide(L)'
;MALNTGIRSVSRLVASSESSVSRSVSRSFHSTGAKKMSGGHGHDEPYYLHAKHMYNLDRMKFQGLKMSLAVFTAFSIGVGVPIFAVVFQQRKTASG
;
A
#
# COMPACT_ATOMS: atom_id res chain seq x y z
N MET A 1 -27.32 38.39 -21.46
CA MET A 1 -28.59 37.74 -21.04
C MET A 1 -28.53 36.26 -21.39
N ALA A 2 -28.98 35.39 -20.48
CA ALA A 2 -29.38 33.97 -20.62
C ALA A 2 -28.65 33.02 -19.63
N LEU A 3 -29.21 32.97 -18.42
CA LEU A 3 -29.13 31.86 -17.47
C LEU A 3 -30.38 30.99 -17.71
N ASN A 4 -30.28 29.66 -17.84
CA ASN A 4 -31.20 28.76 -17.14
C ASN A 4 -30.83 27.26 -17.16
N THR A 5 -30.75 26.70 -15.94
CA THR A 5 -31.26 25.40 -15.49
C THR A 5 -31.06 24.14 -16.34
N GLY A 6 -29.99 23.39 -16.03
CA GLY A 6 -29.81 22.00 -16.47
C GLY A 6 -29.73 20.94 -15.35
N ILE A 7 -29.98 21.30 -14.08
CA ILE A 7 -29.64 20.44 -12.92
C ILE A 7 -30.84 19.68 -12.30
N ARG A 8 -31.96 19.51 -13.03
CA ARG A 8 -33.21 19.00 -12.42
C ARG A 8 -33.65 17.59 -12.83
N SER A 9 -32.77 16.73 -13.36
CA SER A 9 -33.21 15.44 -13.90
C SER A 9 -32.30 14.22 -13.65
N VAL A 10 -31.82 14.02 -12.40
CA VAL A 10 -31.40 12.67 -11.93
C VAL A 10 -31.75 12.51 -10.44
N SER A 11 -33.03 12.71 -10.08
CA SER A 11 -33.50 12.57 -8.70
C SER A 11 -34.67 11.61 -8.61
N ARG A 12 -34.60 10.43 -9.25
CA ARG A 12 -35.58 9.33 -9.07
C ARG A 12 -35.02 7.91 -9.27
N LEU A 13 -33.75 7.68 -8.92
CA LEU A 13 -33.19 6.32 -8.80
C LEU A 13 -32.90 5.92 -7.34
N VAL A 14 -33.44 6.65 -6.37
CA VAL A 14 -33.28 6.36 -4.92
C VAL A 14 -34.48 5.58 -4.34
N ALA A 15 -35.41 5.13 -5.18
CA ALA A 15 -36.64 4.47 -4.72
C ALA A 15 -36.85 3.11 -5.40
N SER A 16 -36.00 2.13 -5.10
CA SER A 16 -36.36 0.69 -4.98
C SER A 16 -35.10 -0.13 -4.67
N SER A 17 -35.30 -1.27 -4.00
CA SER A 17 -34.31 -2.29 -3.59
C SER A 17 -33.66 -2.08 -2.22
N GLU A 18 -34.50 -2.30 -1.21
CA GLU A 18 -34.33 -3.34 -0.18
C GLU A 18 -32.93 -3.58 0.41
N SER A 19 -32.84 -3.27 1.71
CA SER A 19 -32.14 -4.02 2.76
C SER A 19 -31.03 -4.97 2.32
N SER A 20 -29.86 -4.41 2.03
CA SER A 20 -28.60 -5.05 2.43
C SER A 20 -28.00 -4.19 3.53
N VAL A 21 -28.53 -4.40 4.74
CA VAL A 21 -27.92 -3.91 5.99
C VAL A 21 -26.44 -4.20 5.89
N SER A 22 -25.68 -3.12 5.82
CA SER A 22 -24.23 -3.08 5.93
C SER A 22 -23.79 -4.14 6.92
N ARG A 23 -23.20 -5.23 6.42
CA ARG A 23 -22.51 -6.17 7.28
C ARG A 23 -21.39 -5.34 7.88
N SER A 24 -21.62 -4.86 9.11
CA SER A 24 -20.61 -4.21 9.93
C SER A 24 -19.50 -5.24 10.10
N VAL A 25 -18.53 -5.18 9.19
CA VAL A 25 -17.29 -5.91 9.33
C VAL A 25 -16.68 -5.33 10.58
N SER A 26 -16.75 -6.09 11.66
CA SER A 26 -15.97 -5.84 12.87
C SER A 26 -14.51 -5.80 12.45
N ARG A 27 -14.01 -4.60 12.17
CA ARG A 27 -12.58 -4.33 12.05
C ARG A 27 -12.09 -4.34 13.50
N SER A 28 -11.87 -5.54 14.02
CA SER A 28 -11.24 -5.72 15.32
C SER A 28 -9.84 -5.14 15.23
N PHE A 29 -9.66 -3.93 15.78
CA PHE A 29 -8.35 -3.40 16.06
C PHE A 29 -7.76 -4.29 17.16
N HIS A 30 -6.86 -5.20 16.77
CA HIS A 30 -6.00 -5.88 17.71
C HIS A 30 -5.05 -4.84 18.30
N SER A 31 -5.50 -4.17 19.34
CA SER A 31 -4.59 -3.52 20.29
C SER A 31 -3.75 -4.65 20.87
N THR A 32 -2.50 -4.74 20.43
CA THR A 32 -1.50 -5.57 21.10
C THR A 32 -1.36 -4.97 22.50
N GLY A 33 -2.07 -5.54 23.47
CA GLY A 33 -2.03 -5.10 24.86
C GLY A 33 -0.59 -4.98 25.33
N ALA A 34 -0.30 -3.94 26.11
CA ALA A 34 1.01 -3.69 26.67
C ALA A 34 1.60 -4.98 27.25
N LYS A 35 2.75 -5.40 26.72
CA LYS A 35 3.45 -6.62 27.09
C LYS A 35 3.69 -6.59 28.61
N LYS A 36 3.14 -7.55 29.34
CA LYS A 36 3.32 -7.70 30.79
C LYS A 36 4.82 -7.73 31.10
N MET A 37 5.32 -6.72 31.80
CA MET A 37 6.65 -6.74 32.40
C MET A 37 6.57 -7.66 33.62
N SER A 38 6.92 -8.93 33.44
CA SER A 38 7.15 -9.87 34.53
C SER A 38 8.35 -10.72 34.13
N GLY A 39 9.47 -10.50 34.82
CA GLY A 39 10.74 -11.14 34.55
C GLY A 39 10.77 -12.64 34.87
N GLY A 40 11.78 -13.31 34.32
CA GLY A 40 12.11 -14.70 34.63
C GLY A 40 12.91 -15.40 33.54
N HIS A 41 14.24 -15.28 33.60
CA HIS A 41 15.25 -16.23 33.11
C HIS A 41 14.93 -17.08 31.86
N GLY A 42 15.17 -16.50 30.69
CA GLY A 42 15.20 -17.17 29.39
C GLY A 42 15.57 -16.13 28.34
N HIS A 43 16.67 -16.35 27.61
CA HIS A 43 17.15 -15.50 26.52
C HIS A 43 16.16 -15.49 25.34
N ASP A 44 14.97 -14.89 25.53
CA ASP A 44 13.98 -14.62 24.48
C ASP A 44 14.26 -13.25 23.82
N GLU A 45 15.52 -12.85 23.77
CA GLU A 45 15.95 -11.74 22.92
C GLU A 45 15.81 -12.21 21.47
N PRO A 46 15.12 -11.45 20.60
CA PRO A 46 15.05 -11.82 19.20
C PRO A 46 16.45 -11.94 18.59
N TYR A 47 16.65 -13.02 17.83
CA TYR A 47 17.92 -13.43 17.23
C TYR A 47 18.73 -12.30 16.55
N TYR A 48 18.07 -11.23 16.09
CA TYR A 48 18.71 -10.09 15.45
C TYR A 48 19.39 -9.09 16.42
N LEU A 49 19.07 -9.10 17.72
CA LEU A 49 19.62 -8.13 18.69
C LEU A 49 21.06 -8.44 19.10
N HIS A 50 21.43 -9.72 19.19
CA HIS A 50 22.78 -10.17 19.53
C HIS A 50 23.43 -10.96 18.40
N ALA A 51 22.99 -10.75 17.15
CA ALA A 51 23.57 -11.41 16.00
C ALA A 51 25.03 -10.99 15.79
N LYS A 52 25.91 -11.95 15.47
CA LYS A 52 27.32 -11.67 15.15
C LYS A 52 27.49 -10.76 13.92
N HIS A 53 26.55 -10.80 12.99
CA HIS A 53 26.54 -9.99 11.77
C HIS A 53 25.27 -9.15 11.72
N MET A 54 25.40 -7.90 11.29
CA MET A 54 24.30 -6.94 11.23
C MET A 54 23.17 -7.38 10.28
N TYR A 55 23.52 -8.06 9.19
CA TYR A 55 22.57 -8.68 8.28
C TYR A 55 22.80 -10.18 8.22
N ASN A 56 21.71 -10.94 8.28
CA ASN A 56 21.73 -12.38 8.06
C ASN A 56 20.95 -12.73 6.79
N LEU A 57 21.56 -12.43 5.64
CA LEU A 57 20.94 -12.62 4.33
C LEU A 57 20.78 -14.11 3.97
N ASP A 58 21.72 -14.97 4.41
CA ASP A 58 21.70 -16.41 4.11
C ASP A 58 20.53 -17.15 4.77
N ARG A 59 20.00 -16.62 5.87
CA ARG A 59 18.79 -17.15 6.52
C ARG A 59 17.50 -16.72 5.82
N MET A 60 17.56 -15.88 4.79
CA MET A 60 16.38 -15.40 4.08
C MET A 60 15.84 -16.46 3.12
N LYS A 61 14.61 -16.91 3.35
CA LYS A 61 13.94 -17.83 2.42
C LYS A 61 13.75 -17.16 1.04
N PHE A 62 14.16 -17.88 -0.01
CA PHE A 62 14.14 -17.42 -1.41
C PHE A 62 15.01 -16.17 -1.67
N GLN A 63 16.17 -16.08 -1.02
CA GLN A 63 17.09 -14.94 -1.13
C GLN A 63 17.41 -14.56 -2.58
N GLY A 64 17.80 -15.53 -3.43
CA GLY A 64 18.14 -15.26 -4.83
C GLY A 64 17.00 -14.60 -5.61
N LEU A 65 15.77 -15.11 -5.44
CA LEU A 65 14.57 -14.56 -6.08
C LEU A 65 14.25 -13.16 -5.55
N LYS A 66 14.35 -12.94 -4.24
CA LYS A 66 14.04 -11.64 -3.63
C LYS A 66 15.06 -10.58 -4.02
N MET A 67 16.34 -10.92 -4.03
CA MET A 67 17.41 -9.98 -4.40
C MET A 67 17.36 -9.66 -5.89
N SER A 68 17.15 -10.64 -6.77
CA SER A 68 17.02 -10.37 -8.21
C SER A 68 15.78 -9.54 -8.52
N LEU A 69 14.63 -9.85 -7.90
CA LEU A 69 13.40 -9.06 -8.06
C LEU A 69 13.59 -7.64 -7.54
N ALA A 70 14.22 -7.47 -6.36
CA ALA A 70 14.47 -6.15 -5.79
C ALA A 70 15.34 -5.29 -6.72
N VAL A 71 16.43 -5.84 -7.26
CA VAL A 71 17.30 -5.14 -8.21
C VAL A 71 16.55 -4.80 -9.49
N PHE A 72 15.81 -5.75 -10.04
CA PHE A 72 15.01 -5.54 -11.25
C PHE A 72 13.96 -4.43 -11.07
N THR A 73 13.25 -4.43 -9.94
CA THR A 73 12.26 -3.39 -9.62
C THR A 73 12.93 -2.03 -9.45
N ALA A 74 14.03 -1.94 -8.72
CA ALA A 74 14.75 -0.69 -8.52
C ALA A 74 15.23 -0.10 -9.86
N PHE A 75 15.81 -0.93 -10.72
CA PHE A 75 16.22 -0.54 -12.07
C PHE A 75 15.03 -0.09 -12.92
N SER A 76 13.95 -0.86 -12.91
CA SER A 76 12.74 -0.55 -13.70
C SER A 76 12.13 0.79 -13.31
N ILE A 77 12.11 1.13 -12.01
CA ILE A 77 11.65 2.44 -11.55
C ILE A 77 12.64 3.54 -11.97
N GLY A 78 13.94 3.29 -11.81
CA GLY A 78 15.00 4.25 -12.18
C GLY A 78 14.97 4.66 -13.66
N VAL A 79 14.60 3.74 -14.56
CA VAL A 79 14.49 4.01 -16.00
C VAL A 79 13.07 4.40 -16.41
N GLY A 80 12.05 3.77 -15.83
CA GLY A 80 10.65 3.98 -16.20
C GLY A 80 10.14 5.38 -15.87
N VAL A 81 10.51 5.93 -14.70
CA VAL A 81 10.05 7.26 -14.27
C VAL A 81 10.53 8.38 -15.21
N PRO A 82 11.83 8.47 -15.57
CA PRO A 82 12.30 9.47 -16.55
C PRO A 82 11.62 9.37 -17.92
N ILE A 83 11.44 8.16 -18.45
CA ILE A 83 10.76 7.95 -19.74
C ILE A 83 9.34 8.47 -19.68
N PHE A 84 8.61 8.11 -18.63
CA PHE A 84 7.23 8.57 -18.43
C PHE A 84 7.16 10.09 -18.33
N ALA A 85 8.10 10.73 -17.63
CA ALA A 85 8.16 12.18 -17.51
C ALA A 85 8.35 12.86 -18.86
N VAL A 86 9.21 12.33 -19.74
CA VAL A 86 9.41 12.87 -21.10
C VAL A 86 8.15 12.69 -21.94
N VAL A 87 7.53 11.51 -21.94
CA VAL A 87 6.28 11.26 -22.68
C VAL A 87 5.18 12.21 -22.19
N PHE A 88 5.05 12.40 -20.88
CA PHE A 88 4.09 13.32 -20.31
C PHE A 88 4.32 14.77 -20.78
N GLN A 89 5.58 15.22 -20.83
CA GLN A 89 5.92 16.55 -21.35
C GLN A 89 5.59 16.70 -22.83
N GLN A 90 5.96 15.74 -23.67
CA GLN A 90 5.65 15.76 -25.10
C GLN A 90 4.14 15.83 -25.36
N ARG A 91 3.34 15.08 -24.57
CA ARG A 91 1.87 15.12 -24.68
C ARG A 91 1.27 16.48 -24.33
N LYS A 92 1.89 17.24 -23.42
CA LYS A 92 1.46 18.62 -23.10
C LYS A 92 1.84 19.60 -24.21
N THR A 93 2.98 19.40 -24.87
CA THR A 93 3.44 20.28 -25.96
C THR A 93 2.67 20.01 -27.26
N ALA A 94 2.26 18.77 -27.53
CA ALA A 94 1.56 18.38 -28.75
C ALA A 94 0.08 18.83 -28.80
N SER A 95 -0.51 19.26 -27.68
CA SER A 95 -1.88 19.77 -27.61
C SER A 95 -2.00 21.29 -27.81
N GLY A 96 -0.93 21.94 -28.28
CA GLY A 96 -0.90 23.36 -28.65
C GLY A 96 -1.42 23.61 -30.05
#